data_AF-A0A2H6NHB2-F1
#
_entry.id   AF-A0A2H6NHB2-F1
#
_cell.length_a   1.000
_cell.length_b   1.000
_cell.length_c   1.000
_cell.angle_alpha   90.00
_cell.angle_beta   90.00
_cell.angle_gamma   90.00
#
_symmetry.space_group_name_H-M   'P 1'
#
loop_
_entity.id
_entity.type
_entity.pdbx_description
1 polymer ?
#
loop_
_entity_poly.entity_id
_entity_poly.type
_entity_poly.pdbx_seq_one_letter_code
_entity_poly.pdbx_strand_id
1 'polypeptide(L)'
;LVERAFKVTNIKTKAEESLPKIQEERRLVLQKIKAIQEEEHLLQKEALNIRLKIEQLDSHITEHQLKIKYWQKQISKISLHSVEAEKTESLPVLTQDELENIKDPDIITNQIAILETQCHGMKPNLNAIAEYNKKEELYLKRVAELDEITNERDKFREAFEDLRKKRLNEFMAGFNVITNKLKENYQMLTLGGDAELELVDSLDPFSEGIMFSVRPPKKSWKKIFNLSGGEKTLSSLALVFALHHYKPTPLYFMDEIDAALDFKNVSIVAFYIYVSITA
;
A
#
# COMPACT_ATOMS: atom_id res chain seq x y z
N LEU A 1 50.59 -25.87 58.00
CA LEU A 1 49.49 -26.56 57.24
C LEU A 1 48.14 -25.90 57.50
N VAL A 2 47.76 -25.65 58.76
CA VAL A 2 46.48 -25.01 59.14
C VAL A 2 46.30 -23.59 58.58
N GLU A 3 47.33 -22.75 58.62
CA GLU A 3 47.27 -21.36 58.13
C GLU A 3 47.07 -21.25 56.60
N ARG A 4 47.66 -22.19 55.84
CA ARG A 4 47.43 -22.31 54.40
C ARG A 4 46.02 -22.81 54.10
N ALA A 5 45.51 -23.76 54.88
CA ALA A 5 44.14 -24.23 54.74
C ALA A 5 43.12 -23.10 55.00
N PHE A 6 43.36 -22.27 56.03
CA PHE A 6 42.48 -21.13 56.35
C PHE A 6 42.49 -20.04 55.26
N LYS A 7 43.66 -19.74 54.67
CA LYS A 7 43.75 -18.85 53.49
C LYS A 7 42.99 -19.41 52.30
N VAL A 8 43.11 -20.71 52.02
CA VAL A 8 42.43 -21.36 50.90
C VAL A 8 40.92 -21.38 51.10
N THR A 9 40.43 -21.66 52.31
CA THR A 9 38.98 -21.61 52.61
C THR A 9 38.43 -20.20 52.52
N ASN A 10 39.18 -19.18 52.95
CA ASN A 10 38.73 -17.79 52.90
C ASN A 10 38.74 -17.21 51.45
N ILE A 11 39.66 -17.69 50.60
CA ILE A 11 39.63 -17.39 49.16
C ILE A 11 38.46 -18.12 48.49
N LYS A 12 38.20 -19.37 48.87
CA LYS A 12 37.08 -20.16 48.34
C LYS A 12 35.73 -19.51 48.66
N THR A 13 35.51 -19.08 49.91
CA THR A 13 34.26 -18.39 50.29
C THR A 13 34.10 -17.05 49.58
N LYS A 14 35.17 -16.25 49.46
CA LYS A 14 35.13 -15.01 48.65
C LYS A 14 34.84 -15.26 47.17
N ALA A 15 35.33 -16.37 46.61
CA ALA A 15 35.04 -16.76 45.23
C ALA A 15 33.59 -17.26 45.07
N GLU A 16 33.05 -17.99 46.05
CA GLU A 16 31.65 -18.45 46.08
C GLU A 16 30.67 -17.27 46.23
N GLU A 17 31.03 -16.22 46.97
CA GLU A 17 30.23 -14.99 47.11
C GLU A 17 30.24 -14.10 45.86
N SER A 18 31.34 -14.10 45.08
CA SER A 18 31.44 -13.31 43.84
C SER A 18 30.90 -14.03 42.60
N LEU A 19 30.83 -15.36 42.63
CA LEU A 19 30.28 -16.21 41.56
C LEU A 19 28.84 -15.84 41.12
N PRO A 20 27.85 -15.62 42.02
CA PRO A 20 26.50 -15.27 41.60
C PRO A 20 26.42 -13.89 40.94
N LYS A 21 27.24 -12.92 41.37
CA LYS A 21 27.30 -11.59 40.72
C LYS A 21 27.83 -11.69 39.29
N ILE A 22 28.90 -12.46 39.09
CA ILE A 22 29.48 -12.71 37.76
C ILE A 22 28.51 -13.50 36.86
N GLN A 23 27.77 -14.47 37.43
CA GLN A 23 26.75 -15.22 36.69
C GLN A 23 25.58 -14.33 36.25
N GLU A 24 25.15 -13.40 37.09
CA GLU A 24 24.08 -12.45 36.77
C GLU A 24 24.52 -11.42 35.72
N GLU A 25 25.73 -10.88 35.83
CA GLU A 25 26.34 -10.03 34.80
C GLU A 25 26.46 -10.76 33.45
N ARG A 26 26.91 -12.03 33.47
CA ARG A 26 26.98 -12.88 32.27
C ARG A 26 25.59 -13.09 31.65
N ARG A 27 24.55 -13.28 32.47
CA ARG A 27 23.16 -13.44 32.02
C ARG A 27 22.65 -12.18 31.32
N LEU A 28 22.91 -11.01 31.90
CA LEU A 28 22.54 -9.72 31.34
C LEU A 28 23.27 -9.44 30.01
N VAL A 29 24.57 -9.76 29.94
CA VAL A 29 25.34 -9.62 28.69
C VAL A 29 24.80 -10.56 27.61
N LEU A 30 24.44 -11.80 27.94
CA LEU A 30 23.85 -12.74 26.99
C LEU A 30 22.48 -12.27 26.47
N GLN A 31 21.65 -11.65 27.32
CA GLN A 31 20.39 -11.04 26.89
C GLN A 31 20.62 -9.85 25.94
N LYS A 32 21.59 -8.99 26.25
CA LYS A 32 21.96 -7.87 25.36
C LYS A 32 22.49 -8.36 24.01
N ILE A 33 23.31 -9.41 23.99
CA ILE A 33 23.82 -10.01 22.75
C ILE A 33 22.66 -10.53 21.89
N LYS A 34 21.68 -11.22 22.50
CA LYS A 34 20.51 -11.70 21.76
C LYS A 34 19.66 -10.56 21.18
N ALA A 35 19.44 -9.50 21.95
CA ALA A 35 18.70 -8.32 21.48
C ALA A 35 19.41 -7.66 20.28
N ILE A 36 20.74 -7.49 20.37
CA ILE A 36 21.54 -6.93 19.28
C ILE A 36 21.50 -7.84 18.03
N GLN A 37 21.52 -9.16 18.20
CA GLN A 37 21.41 -10.11 17.09
C GLN A 37 20.04 -10.03 16.40
N GLU A 38 18.95 -9.86 17.15
CA GLU A 38 17.61 -9.67 16.59
C GLU A 38 17.51 -8.35 15.82
N GLU A 39 18.05 -7.26 16.36
CA GLU A 39 18.15 -5.96 15.66
C GLU A 39 19.00 -6.05 14.39
N GLU A 40 20.13 -6.76 14.42
CA GLU A 40 20.99 -6.97 13.25
C GLU A 40 20.24 -7.72 12.14
N HIS A 41 19.47 -8.76 12.49
CA HIS A 41 18.66 -9.51 11.53
C HIS A 41 17.54 -8.66 10.91
N LEU A 42 16.89 -7.79 11.70
CA LEU A 42 15.90 -6.84 11.21
C LEU A 42 16.51 -5.85 10.21
N LEU A 43 17.66 -5.26 10.57
CA LEU A 43 18.39 -4.33 9.70
C LEU A 43 18.88 -5.01 8.41
N GLN A 44 19.34 -6.26 8.48
CA GLN A 44 19.72 -7.04 7.29
C GLN A 44 18.54 -7.28 6.35
N LYS A 45 17.34 -7.56 6.90
CA LYS A 45 16.12 -7.74 6.11
C LYS A 45 15.69 -6.44 5.42
N GLU A 46 15.77 -5.31 6.14
CA GLU A 46 15.47 -3.99 5.56
C GLU A 46 16.48 -3.61 4.47
N ALA A 47 17.78 -3.84 4.70
CA ALA A 47 18.82 -3.60 3.71
C ALA A 47 18.60 -4.42 2.43
N LEU A 48 18.17 -5.67 2.55
CA LEU A 48 17.82 -6.52 1.41
C LEU A 48 16.63 -5.96 0.62
N ASN A 49 15.58 -5.51 1.32
CA ASN A 49 14.39 -4.92 0.69
C ASN A 49 14.75 -3.63 -0.06
N ILE A 50 15.53 -2.74 0.56
CA ILE A 50 16.04 -1.53 -0.09
C ILE A 50 16.84 -1.87 -1.34
N ARG A 51 17.71 -2.90 -1.28
CA ARG A 51 18.52 -3.35 -2.42
C ARG A 51 17.64 -3.83 -3.59
N LEU A 52 16.63 -4.64 -3.31
CA LEU A 52 15.67 -5.10 -4.32
C LEU A 52 14.89 -3.92 -4.93
N LYS A 53 14.53 -2.92 -4.11
CA LYS A 53 13.85 -1.70 -4.58
C LYS A 53 14.74 -0.89 -5.54
N ILE A 54 16.02 -0.76 -5.22
CA ILE A 54 17.01 -0.08 -6.09
C ILE A 54 17.12 -0.81 -7.42
N GLU A 55 17.23 -2.14 -7.40
CA GLU A 55 17.36 -2.96 -8.62
C GLU A 55 16.11 -2.86 -9.51
N GLN A 56 14.92 -2.79 -8.92
CA GLN A 56 13.67 -2.50 -9.64
C GLN A 56 13.69 -1.10 -10.27
N LEU A 57 14.10 -0.07 -9.52
CA LEU A 57 14.18 1.29 -10.03
C LEU A 57 15.18 1.42 -11.19
N ASP A 58 16.35 0.77 -11.09
CA ASP A 58 17.33 0.73 -12.17
C ASP A 58 16.75 0.07 -13.43
N SER A 59 16.01 -1.04 -13.27
CA SER A 59 15.29 -1.67 -14.39
C SER A 59 14.32 -0.68 -15.06
N HIS A 60 13.50 0.03 -14.28
CA HIS A 60 12.59 1.05 -14.81
C HIS A 60 13.33 2.20 -15.51
N ILE A 61 14.45 2.67 -14.96
CA ILE A 61 15.27 3.72 -15.57
C ILE A 61 15.78 3.25 -16.93
N THR A 62 16.29 2.03 -17.04
CA THR A 62 16.77 1.50 -18.32
C THR A 62 15.65 1.38 -19.36
N GLU A 63 14.46 0.93 -18.96
CA GLU A 63 13.28 0.85 -19.84
C GLU A 63 12.86 2.24 -20.34
N HIS A 64 12.80 3.23 -19.45
CA HIS A 64 12.46 4.60 -19.83
C HIS A 64 13.51 5.25 -20.72
N GLN A 65 14.80 5.01 -20.48
CA GLN A 65 15.88 5.48 -21.36
C GLN A 65 15.77 4.88 -22.77
N LEU A 66 15.40 3.61 -22.90
CA LEU A 66 15.14 2.98 -24.19
C LEU A 66 13.94 3.62 -24.90
N LYS A 67 12.85 3.88 -24.18
CA LYS A 67 11.67 4.59 -24.72
C LYS A 67 12.03 6.01 -25.17
N ILE A 68 12.81 6.75 -24.39
CA ILE A 68 13.29 8.10 -24.77
C ILE A 68 14.10 8.03 -26.06
N LYS A 69 15.06 7.11 -26.18
CA LYS A 69 15.85 6.92 -27.42
C LYS A 69 14.96 6.57 -28.61
N TYR A 70 13.97 5.69 -28.41
CA TYR A 70 13.00 5.33 -29.43
C TYR A 70 12.23 6.55 -29.92
N TRP A 71 11.66 7.34 -29.00
CA TRP A 71 10.88 8.54 -29.35
C TRP A 71 11.74 9.64 -29.94
N GLN A 72 12.96 9.85 -29.48
CA GLN A 72 13.92 10.75 -30.12
C GLN A 72 14.19 10.35 -31.59
N LYS A 73 14.30 9.05 -31.87
CA LYS A 73 14.46 8.54 -33.25
C LYS A 73 13.19 8.70 -34.09
N GLN A 74 12.00 8.64 -33.48
CA GLN A 74 10.76 8.93 -34.20
C GLN A 74 10.61 10.43 -34.48
N ILE A 75 10.93 11.29 -33.51
CA ILE A 75 10.95 12.75 -33.67
C ILE A 75 11.95 13.16 -34.75
N SER A 76 13.13 12.55 -34.81
CA SER A 76 14.10 12.87 -35.87
C SER A 76 13.64 12.48 -37.28
N LYS A 77 12.65 11.59 -37.42
CA LYS A 77 12.03 11.25 -38.71
C LYS A 77 10.93 12.23 -39.10
N ILE A 78 10.40 12.99 -38.14
CA ILE A 78 9.43 14.03 -38.38
C ILE A 78 10.24 15.28 -38.74
N SER A 79 10.48 15.51 -40.03
CA SER A 79 10.91 16.83 -40.46
C SER A 79 9.69 17.76 -40.41
N LEU A 80 9.84 18.90 -39.75
CA LEU A 80 8.95 20.01 -40.02
C LEU A 80 9.07 20.32 -41.52
N HIS A 81 8.03 20.03 -42.29
CA HIS A 81 7.77 20.87 -43.44
C HIS A 81 7.45 22.24 -42.86
N SER A 82 8.44 23.13 -42.84
CA SER A 82 8.17 24.56 -42.79
C SER A 82 7.33 24.81 -44.03
N VAL A 83 6.01 24.89 -43.85
CA VAL A 83 5.18 25.63 -44.77
C VAL A 83 5.75 27.04 -44.66
N GLU A 84 6.62 27.40 -45.60
CA GLU A 84 7.08 28.75 -45.84
C GLU A 84 5.82 29.56 -46.15
N ALA A 85 5.09 29.94 -45.10
CA ALA A 85 4.24 31.11 -45.15
C ALA A 85 5.20 32.24 -45.50
N GLU A 86 5.05 32.79 -46.71
CA GLU A 86 5.89 33.84 -47.32
C GLU A 86 7.06 33.37 -48.21
N LYS A 87 6.78 32.47 -49.16
CA LYS A 87 7.16 32.79 -50.55
C LYS A 87 5.87 32.99 -51.33
N THR A 88 5.35 34.21 -51.30
CA THR A 88 4.62 34.71 -52.46
C THR A 88 5.57 34.55 -53.64
N GLU A 89 5.31 33.59 -54.52
CA GLU A 89 5.90 33.55 -55.85
C GLU A 89 5.52 34.85 -56.55
N SER A 90 6.29 35.91 -56.35
CA SER A 90 6.24 37.06 -57.23
C SER A 90 6.91 36.61 -58.53
N LEU A 91 6.16 36.60 -59.63
CA LEU A 91 6.70 36.36 -60.95
C LEU A 91 7.95 37.24 -61.13
N PRO A 92 9.13 36.65 -61.40
CA PRO A 92 10.35 37.43 -61.59
C PRO A 92 10.13 38.37 -62.79
N VAL A 93 10.24 39.68 -62.55
CA VAL A 93 10.22 40.67 -63.62
C VAL A 93 11.60 40.65 -64.25
N LEU A 94 11.71 40.05 -65.44
CA LEU A 94 12.96 39.95 -66.21
C LEU A 94 13.48 41.37 -66.50
N THR A 95 14.78 41.58 -66.23
CA THR A 95 15.46 42.83 -66.57
C THR A 95 15.77 42.90 -68.06
N GLN A 96 15.94 44.11 -68.60
CA GLN A 96 16.07 44.36 -70.05
C GLN A 96 17.26 43.62 -70.70
N ASP A 97 18.33 43.38 -69.92
CA ASP A 97 19.51 42.59 -70.34
C ASP A 97 19.28 41.06 -70.37
N GLU A 98 18.31 40.56 -69.59
CA GLU A 98 17.92 39.14 -69.59
C GLU A 98 16.98 38.82 -70.76
N LEU A 99 16.16 39.80 -71.16
CA LEU A 99 15.27 39.72 -72.31
C LEU A 99 16.01 39.62 -73.65
N GLU A 100 17.15 40.33 -73.78
CA GLU A 100 18.02 40.26 -74.98
C GLU A 100 18.83 38.95 -75.08
N ASN A 101 19.03 38.25 -73.97
CA ASN A 101 19.70 36.94 -73.93
C ASN A 101 18.78 35.76 -74.27
N ILE A 102 17.45 35.95 -74.24
CA ILE A 102 16.48 34.96 -74.69
C ILE A 102 16.33 35.09 -76.21
N LYS A 103 17.23 34.44 -76.95
CA LYS A 103 17.24 34.50 -78.43
C LYS A 103 16.20 33.60 -79.11
N ASP A 104 15.65 32.62 -78.38
CA ASP A 104 14.65 31.68 -78.89
C ASP A 104 13.35 31.74 -78.06
N PRO A 105 12.24 32.23 -78.63
CA PRO A 105 10.91 32.19 -78.00
C PRO A 105 10.46 30.77 -77.63
N ASP A 106 10.98 29.77 -78.34
CA ASP A 106 10.60 28.36 -78.22
C ASP A 106 10.99 27.70 -76.90
N ILE A 107 11.98 28.25 -76.18
CA ILE A 107 12.41 27.71 -74.87
C ILE A 107 11.38 28.07 -73.80
N ILE A 108 10.85 29.29 -73.84
CA ILE A 108 9.85 29.76 -72.88
C ILE A 108 8.50 29.10 -73.15
N THR A 109 8.08 28.94 -74.41
CA THR A 109 6.85 28.22 -74.74
C THR A 109 6.92 26.75 -74.33
N ASN A 110 8.07 26.09 -74.47
CA ASN A 110 8.25 24.72 -73.94
C ASN A 110 8.19 24.66 -72.42
N GLN A 111 8.79 25.62 -71.70
CA GLN A 111 8.70 25.68 -70.23
C GLN A 111 7.26 25.93 -69.76
N ILE A 112 6.54 26.83 -70.43
CA ILE A 112 5.12 27.07 -70.18
C ILE A 112 4.32 25.79 -70.42
N ALA A 113 4.55 25.09 -71.53
CA ALA A 113 3.86 23.83 -71.82
C ALA A 113 4.14 22.73 -70.78
N ILE A 114 5.38 22.62 -70.28
CA ILE A 114 5.75 21.68 -69.21
C ILE A 114 5.02 22.05 -67.91
N LEU A 115 5.03 23.32 -67.52
CA LEU A 115 4.38 23.81 -66.30
C LEU A 115 2.85 23.67 -66.40
N GLU A 116 2.25 23.95 -67.55
CA GLU A 116 0.82 23.74 -67.81
C GLU A 116 0.46 22.25 -67.70
N THR A 117 1.31 21.36 -68.22
CA THR A 117 1.11 19.91 -68.12
C THR A 117 1.22 19.43 -66.67
N GLN A 118 2.19 19.96 -65.91
CA GLN A 118 2.35 19.67 -64.48
C GLN A 118 1.16 20.21 -63.67
N CYS A 119 0.69 21.42 -63.98
CA CYS A 119 -0.45 22.05 -63.32
C CYS A 119 -1.75 21.29 -63.65
N HIS A 120 -1.93 20.81 -64.88
CA HIS A 120 -3.05 19.93 -65.25
C HIS A 120 -2.99 18.54 -64.57
N GLY A 121 -1.79 18.03 -64.30
CA GLY A 121 -1.57 16.79 -63.55
C GLY A 121 -1.85 16.93 -62.06
N MET A 122 -1.58 18.10 -61.50
CA MET A 122 -1.94 18.46 -60.12
C MET A 122 -3.43 18.78 -60.05
N LYS A 123 -4.24 17.81 -59.61
CA LYS A 123 -5.64 18.04 -59.23
C LYS A 123 -5.72 18.19 -57.70
N PRO A 124 -5.44 19.38 -57.14
CA PRO A 124 -5.54 19.58 -55.70
C PRO A 124 -6.97 19.31 -55.25
N ASN A 125 -7.12 18.43 -54.26
CA ASN A 125 -8.41 18.16 -53.65
C ASN A 125 -8.76 19.31 -52.70
N LEU A 126 -9.43 20.33 -53.21
CA LEU A 126 -9.86 21.49 -52.43
C LEU A 126 -10.81 21.13 -51.28
N ASN A 127 -11.47 19.95 -51.33
CA ASN A 127 -12.32 19.46 -50.25
C ASN A 127 -11.54 18.89 -49.07
N ALA A 128 -10.25 18.57 -49.23
CA ALA A 128 -9.43 17.96 -48.18
C ALA A 128 -9.29 18.89 -46.95
N ILE A 129 -9.22 20.21 -47.17
CA ILE A 129 -9.15 21.21 -46.10
C ILE A 129 -10.47 21.25 -45.32
N ALA A 130 -11.61 21.25 -46.03
CA ALA A 130 -12.93 21.23 -45.40
C ALA A 130 -13.17 19.93 -44.62
N GLU A 131 -12.75 18.77 -45.16
CA GLU A 131 -12.82 17.49 -44.47
C GLU A 131 -11.92 17.44 -43.23
N TYR A 132 -10.72 18.04 -43.30
CA TYR A 132 -9.82 18.15 -42.16
C TYR A 132 -10.45 18.98 -41.05
N ASN A 133 -10.96 20.18 -41.34
CA ASN A 133 -11.58 21.05 -40.35
C ASN A 133 -12.77 20.36 -39.67
N LYS A 134 -13.60 19.63 -40.44
CA LYS A 134 -14.72 18.85 -39.89
C LYS A 134 -14.27 17.71 -38.98
N LYS A 135 -13.18 17.03 -39.33
CA LYS A 135 -12.58 15.97 -38.48
C LYS A 135 -11.93 16.55 -37.23
N GLU A 136 -11.28 17.70 -37.34
CA GLU A 136 -10.68 18.41 -36.21
C GLU A 136 -11.74 18.84 -35.20
N GLU A 137 -12.84 19.45 -35.66
CA GLU A 137 -13.96 19.82 -34.79
C GLU A 137 -14.55 18.61 -34.06
N LEU A 138 -14.77 17.50 -34.79
CA LEU A 138 -15.25 16.26 -34.20
C LEU A 138 -14.24 15.69 -33.18
N TYR A 139 -12.96 15.72 -33.50
CA TYR A 139 -11.90 15.26 -32.61
C TYR A 139 -11.87 16.07 -31.32
N LEU A 140 -11.87 17.40 -31.40
CA LEU A 140 -11.89 18.28 -30.23
C LEU A 140 -13.10 18.04 -29.35
N LYS A 141 -14.27 17.81 -29.96
CA LYS A 141 -15.49 17.44 -29.22
C LYS A 141 -15.32 16.11 -28.47
N ARG A 142 -14.76 15.08 -29.12
CA ARG A 142 -14.54 13.77 -28.49
C ARG A 142 -13.49 13.82 -27.39
N VAL A 143 -12.46 14.64 -27.54
CA VAL A 143 -11.45 14.88 -26.49
C VAL A 143 -12.12 15.52 -25.28
N ALA A 144 -12.95 16.55 -25.47
CA ALA A 144 -13.69 17.18 -24.38
C ALA A 144 -14.62 16.19 -23.65
N GLU A 145 -15.37 15.35 -24.39
CA GLU A 145 -16.20 14.29 -23.81
C GLU A 145 -15.37 13.28 -23.00
N LEU A 146 -14.20 12.88 -23.51
CA LEU A 146 -13.30 11.95 -22.83
C LEU A 146 -12.71 12.55 -21.55
N ASP A 147 -12.32 13.82 -21.58
CA ASP A 147 -11.81 14.54 -20.42
C ASP A 147 -12.88 14.67 -19.32
N GLU A 148 -14.14 14.94 -19.71
CA GLU A 148 -15.26 15.02 -18.77
C GLU A 148 -15.50 13.67 -18.08
N ILE A 149 -15.59 12.57 -18.84
CA ILE A 149 -15.77 11.21 -18.29
C ILE A 149 -14.57 10.81 -17.42
N THR A 150 -13.35 11.19 -17.82
CA THR A 150 -12.14 10.89 -17.05
C THR A 150 -12.15 11.61 -15.71
N ASN A 151 -12.54 12.89 -15.70
CA ASN A 151 -12.69 13.66 -14.47
C ASN A 151 -13.78 13.09 -13.56
N GLU A 152 -14.91 12.66 -14.12
CA GLU A 152 -15.98 12.03 -13.36
C GLU A 152 -15.53 10.71 -12.73
N ARG A 153 -14.84 9.85 -13.50
CA ARG A 153 -14.23 8.61 -13.00
C ARG A 153 -13.28 8.89 -11.84
N ASP A 154 -12.43 9.91 -11.97
CA ASP A 154 -11.43 10.21 -10.95
C ASP A 154 -12.07 10.75 -9.67
N LYS A 155 -13.14 11.54 -9.77
CA LYS A 155 -13.96 11.94 -8.60
C LYS A 155 -14.59 10.73 -7.90
N PHE A 156 -15.16 9.79 -8.66
CA PHE A 156 -15.72 8.58 -8.07
C PHE A 156 -14.67 7.69 -7.41
N ARG A 157 -13.47 7.60 -8.02
CA ARG A 157 -12.34 6.88 -7.44
C ARG A 157 -11.87 7.50 -6.13
N GLU A 158 -11.75 8.82 -6.08
CA GLU A 158 -11.37 9.54 -4.86
C GLU A 158 -12.40 9.32 -3.74
N ALA A 159 -13.69 9.50 -4.05
CA ALA A 159 -14.77 9.25 -3.10
C ALA A 159 -14.77 7.80 -2.59
N PHE A 160 -14.51 6.83 -3.47
CA PHE A 160 -14.39 5.42 -3.08
C PHE A 160 -13.22 5.18 -2.12
N GLU A 161 -12.04 5.74 -2.41
CA GLU A 161 -10.86 5.61 -1.55
C GLU A 161 -11.08 6.27 -0.18
N ASP A 162 -11.76 7.42 -0.14
CA ASP A 162 -12.09 8.09 1.13
C ASP A 162 -13.08 7.27 1.97
N LEU A 163 -14.11 6.70 1.34
CA LEU A 163 -15.03 5.78 2.02
C LEU A 163 -14.31 4.53 2.51
N ARG A 164 -13.38 3.97 1.73
CA ARG A 164 -12.57 2.82 2.12
C ARG A 164 -11.71 3.14 3.35
N LYS A 165 -11.03 4.29 3.36
CA LYS A 165 -10.23 4.76 4.51
C LYS A 165 -11.11 4.99 5.73
N LYS A 166 -12.26 5.65 5.56
CA LYS A 166 -13.21 5.90 6.66
C LYS A 166 -13.69 4.59 7.28
N ARG A 167 -14.10 3.62 6.44
CA ARG A 167 -14.50 2.28 6.88
C ARG A 167 -13.39 1.59 7.69
N LEU A 168 -12.15 1.63 7.20
CA LEU A 168 -11.01 1.03 7.87
C LEU A 168 -10.75 1.70 9.23
N ASN A 169 -10.74 3.03 9.28
CA ASN A 169 -10.48 3.78 10.50
C ASN A 169 -11.54 3.52 11.57
N GLU A 170 -12.82 3.55 11.21
CA GLU A 170 -13.93 3.26 12.13
C GLU A 170 -13.88 1.80 12.61
N PHE A 171 -13.57 0.86 11.72
CA PHE A 171 -13.39 -0.55 12.09
C PHE A 171 -12.24 -0.73 13.07
N MET A 172 -11.05 -0.18 12.79
CA MET A 172 -9.88 -0.33 13.65
C MET A 172 -10.07 0.34 15.00
N ALA A 173 -10.73 1.50 15.04
CA ALA A 173 -11.08 2.18 16.29
C ALA A 173 -11.97 1.29 17.15
N GLY A 174 -13.05 0.73 16.59
CA GLY A 174 -13.93 -0.19 17.30
C GLY A 174 -13.24 -1.49 17.70
N PHE A 175 -12.47 -2.08 16.79
CA PHE A 175 -11.72 -3.32 17.02
C PHE A 175 -10.76 -3.18 18.20
N ASN A 176 -9.98 -2.09 18.28
CA ASN A 176 -9.07 -1.85 19.38
C ASN A 176 -9.79 -1.70 20.73
N VAL A 177 -10.94 -1.01 20.75
CA VAL A 177 -11.75 -0.88 21.98
C VAL A 177 -12.27 -2.24 22.44
N ILE A 178 -12.81 -3.04 21.51
CA ILE A 178 -13.34 -4.38 21.80
C ILE A 178 -12.21 -5.31 22.28
N THR A 179 -11.04 -5.29 21.65
CA THR A 179 -9.88 -6.12 22.04
C THR A 179 -9.39 -5.77 23.45
N ASN A 180 -9.28 -4.48 23.77
CA ASN A 180 -8.88 -4.05 25.11
C ASN A 180 -9.91 -4.49 26.17
N LYS A 181 -11.21 -4.32 25.88
CA LYS A 181 -12.28 -4.73 26.81
C LYS A 181 -12.40 -6.23 26.96
N LEU A 182 -12.18 -6.99 25.89
CA LEU A 182 -12.11 -8.44 25.95
C LEU A 182 -11.01 -8.91 26.91
N LYS A 183 -9.83 -8.30 26.81
CA LYS A 183 -8.70 -8.62 27.69
C LYS A 183 -9.02 -8.36 29.16
N GLU A 184 -9.58 -7.18 29.46
CA GLU A 184 -10.04 -6.80 30.81
C GLU A 184 -11.09 -7.78 31.34
N ASN A 185 -12.15 -8.03 30.56
CA ASN A 185 -13.26 -8.89 30.94
C ASN A 185 -12.81 -10.33 31.15
N TYR A 186 -11.97 -10.86 30.25
CA TYR A 186 -11.46 -12.21 30.38
C TYR A 186 -10.65 -12.35 31.68
N GLN A 187 -9.68 -11.45 31.92
CA GLN A 187 -8.86 -11.49 33.14
C GLN A 187 -9.71 -11.41 34.42
N MET A 188 -10.79 -10.62 34.40
CA MET A 188 -11.71 -10.50 35.52
C MET A 188 -12.51 -11.80 35.75
N LEU A 189 -12.98 -12.44 34.68
CA LEU A 189 -13.76 -13.67 34.74
C LEU A 189 -12.94 -14.90 35.13
N THR A 190 -11.71 -15.05 34.60
CA THR A 190 -10.83 -16.19 34.90
C THR A 190 -9.89 -15.96 36.09
N LEU A 191 -9.92 -14.75 36.70
CA LEU A 191 -9.00 -14.34 37.76
C LEU A 191 -7.52 -14.57 37.38
N GLY A 192 -7.18 -14.25 36.13
CA GLY A 192 -5.87 -14.50 35.51
C GLY A 192 -5.98 -14.97 34.07
N GLY A 193 -4.87 -15.27 33.41
CA GLY A 193 -4.87 -15.60 31.97
C GLY A 193 -4.83 -14.35 31.08
N ASP A 194 -5.01 -14.53 29.77
CA ASP A 194 -5.04 -13.44 28.80
C ASP A 194 -5.91 -13.82 27.59
N ALA A 195 -6.46 -12.83 26.88
CA ALA A 195 -7.27 -13.03 25.69
C ALA A 195 -6.95 -11.96 24.65
N GLU A 196 -6.89 -12.36 23.39
CA GLU A 196 -6.47 -11.48 22.30
C GLU A 196 -7.24 -11.78 21.00
N LEU A 197 -7.59 -10.71 20.30
CA LEU A 197 -8.14 -10.77 18.94
C LEU A 197 -7.09 -10.24 17.99
N GLU A 198 -6.73 -11.06 17.01
CA GLU A 198 -5.76 -10.71 15.98
C GLU A 198 -6.43 -10.72 14.62
N LEU A 199 -6.05 -9.79 13.75
CA LEU A 199 -6.45 -9.83 12.34
C LEU A 199 -5.64 -10.91 11.64
N VAL A 200 -6.29 -11.77 10.85
CA VAL A 200 -5.58 -12.80 10.08
C VAL A 200 -4.71 -12.16 9.01
N ASP A 201 -5.25 -11.14 8.32
CA ASP A 201 -4.50 -10.26 7.44
C ASP A 201 -4.46 -8.84 8.02
N SER A 202 -3.24 -8.33 8.22
CA SER A 202 -2.99 -6.96 8.71
C SER A 202 -3.12 -5.89 7.62
N LEU A 203 -3.03 -6.27 6.34
CA LEU A 203 -3.16 -5.36 5.20
C LEU A 203 -4.63 -5.14 4.82
N ASP A 204 -5.45 -6.17 4.90
CA ASP A 204 -6.89 -6.07 4.68
C ASP A 204 -7.71 -6.84 5.75
N PRO A 205 -8.22 -6.15 6.79
CA PRO A 205 -8.98 -6.79 7.86
C PRO A 205 -10.31 -7.42 7.40
N PHE A 206 -10.76 -7.13 6.18
CA PHE A 206 -12.04 -7.59 5.66
C PHE A 206 -11.94 -8.89 4.83
N SER A 207 -10.73 -9.35 4.50
CA SER A 207 -10.53 -10.50 3.61
C SER A 207 -10.57 -11.84 4.34
N GLU A 208 -9.75 -12.02 5.38
CA GLU A 208 -9.56 -13.33 6.05
C GLU A 208 -10.18 -13.41 7.46
N GLY A 209 -10.72 -12.30 7.98
CA GLY A 209 -11.42 -12.25 9.26
C GLY A 209 -10.50 -12.10 10.48
N ILE A 210 -11.01 -12.54 11.64
CA ILE A 210 -10.40 -12.32 12.95
C ILE A 210 -10.10 -13.66 13.62
N MET A 211 -8.91 -13.79 14.19
CA MET A 211 -8.49 -14.93 14.99
C MET A 211 -8.67 -14.64 16.48
N PHE A 212 -9.40 -15.51 17.17
CA PHE A 212 -9.57 -15.42 18.61
C PHE A 212 -8.71 -16.44 19.34
N SER A 213 -7.73 -15.92 20.09
CA SER A 213 -6.77 -16.68 20.87
C SER A 213 -6.88 -16.34 22.35
N VAL A 214 -6.76 -17.35 23.20
CA VAL A 214 -6.76 -17.16 24.66
C VAL A 214 -5.63 -17.94 25.31
N ARG A 215 -5.17 -17.44 26.45
CA ARG A 215 -4.19 -18.05 27.33
C ARG A 215 -4.86 -18.27 28.68
N PRO A 216 -5.40 -19.47 28.95
CA PRO A 216 -5.93 -19.79 30.27
C PRO A 216 -4.84 -19.67 31.34
N PRO A 217 -5.21 -19.48 32.62
CA PRO A 217 -4.24 -19.35 33.71
C PRO A 217 -3.32 -20.58 33.76
N LYS A 218 -2.00 -20.33 33.79
CA LYS A 218 -0.95 -21.37 33.82
C LYS A 218 -0.88 -22.27 32.58
N LYS A 219 -1.50 -21.88 31.45
CA LYS A 219 -1.43 -22.60 30.16
C LYS A 219 -0.84 -21.72 29.05
N SER A 220 -0.51 -22.33 27.91
CA SER A 220 -0.07 -21.64 26.70
C SER A 220 -1.23 -21.06 25.89
N TRP A 221 -0.93 -20.17 24.95
CA TRP A 221 -1.87 -19.63 23.98
C TRP A 221 -2.50 -20.73 23.12
N LYS A 222 -3.82 -20.70 22.98
CA LYS A 222 -4.60 -21.62 22.16
C LYS A 222 -5.71 -20.87 21.43
N LYS A 223 -6.01 -21.31 20.21
CA LYS A 223 -7.19 -20.87 19.47
C LYS A 223 -8.46 -21.37 20.16
N ILE A 224 -9.55 -20.61 20.08
CA ILE A 224 -10.83 -20.94 20.74
C ILE A 224 -11.33 -22.36 20.44
N PHE A 225 -11.16 -22.85 19.21
CA PHE A 225 -11.59 -24.19 18.80
C PHE A 225 -10.91 -25.32 19.59
N ASN A 226 -9.71 -25.09 20.11
CA ASN A 226 -8.88 -26.09 20.81
C ASN A 226 -9.00 -26.01 22.35
N LEU A 227 -9.94 -25.23 22.87
CA LEU A 227 -10.22 -25.10 24.30
C LEU A 227 -11.21 -26.16 24.81
N SER A 228 -11.22 -26.37 26.12
CA SER A 228 -12.24 -27.20 26.80
C SER A 228 -13.60 -26.52 26.81
N GLY A 229 -14.69 -27.27 27.03
CA GLY A 229 -16.06 -26.73 26.99
C GLY A 229 -16.30 -25.54 27.93
N GLY A 230 -15.82 -25.61 29.17
CA GLY A 230 -15.92 -24.50 30.12
C GLY A 230 -15.07 -23.29 29.73
N GLU A 231 -13.84 -23.52 29.26
CA GLU A 231 -12.96 -22.44 28.77
C GLU A 231 -13.53 -21.76 27.53
N LYS A 232 -14.16 -22.52 26.60
CA LYS A 232 -14.89 -21.97 25.45
C LYS A 232 -16.04 -21.08 25.89
N THR A 233 -16.87 -21.56 26.82
CA THR A 233 -18.02 -20.82 27.32
C THR A 233 -17.61 -19.50 27.96
N LEU A 234 -16.57 -19.53 28.81
CA LEU A 234 -16.07 -18.34 29.50
C LEU A 234 -15.40 -17.34 28.53
N SER A 235 -14.64 -17.84 27.55
CA SER A 235 -14.01 -16.99 26.52
C SER A 235 -15.05 -16.32 25.62
N SER A 236 -16.09 -17.06 25.23
CA SER A 236 -17.21 -16.52 24.45
C SER A 236 -17.98 -15.47 25.24
N LEU A 237 -18.23 -15.72 26.53
CA LEU A 237 -18.95 -14.78 27.39
C LEU A 237 -18.15 -13.48 27.60
N ALA A 238 -16.82 -13.58 27.76
CA ALA A 238 -15.94 -12.41 27.82
C ALA A 238 -16.06 -11.53 26.56
N LEU A 239 -16.14 -12.16 25.37
CA LEU A 239 -16.34 -11.45 24.11
C LEU A 239 -17.72 -10.79 24.02
N VAL A 240 -18.78 -11.48 24.44
CA VAL A 240 -20.14 -10.91 24.50
C VAL A 240 -20.17 -9.68 25.41
N PHE A 241 -19.52 -9.73 26.57
CA PHE A 241 -19.44 -8.58 27.46
C PHE A 241 -18.57 -7.44 26.91
N ALA A 242 -17.50 -7.75 26.17
CA ALA A 242 -16.70 -6.72 25.52
C ALA A 242 -17.52 -5.98 24.44
N LEU A 243 -18.32 -6.72 23.68
CA LEU A 243 -19.25 -6.15 22.71
C LEU A 243 -20.35 -5.32 23.38
N HIS A 244 -20.88 -5.78 24.52
CA HIS A 244 -21.84 -5.02 25.31
C HIS A 244 -21.27 -3.68 25.78
N HIS A 245 -20.02 -3.66 26.25
CA HIS A 245 -19.37 -2.42 26.66
C HIS A 245 -19.18 -1.45 25.49
N TYR A 246 -18.85 -1.96 24.30
CA TYR A 246 -18.70 -1.14 23.11
C TYR A 246 -20.05 -0.57 22.62
N LYS A 247 -21.11 -1.37 22.67
CA LYS A 247 -22.46 -0.96 22.29
C LYS A 247 -23.49 -1.57 23.25
N PRO A 248 -23.90 -0.83 24.30
CA PRO A 248 -24.79 -1.37 25.32
C PRO A 248 -26.15 -1.66 24.70
N THR A 249 -26.64 -2.88 24.93
CA THR A 249 -27.95 -3.34 24.48
C THR A 249 -28.83 -3.55 25.71
N PRO A 250 -30.09 -3.08 25.72
CA PRO A 250 -30.91 -3.04 26.94
C PRO A 250 -31.37 -4.41 27.44
N LEU A 251 -31.25 -5.48 26.64
CA LEU A 251 -31.78 -6.80 26.96
C LEU A 251 -30.88 -7.91 26.40
N TYR A 252 -30.55 -8.90 27.23
CA TYR A 252 -29.83 -10.11 26.84
C TYR A 252 -30.60 -11.34 27.34
N PHE A 253 -30.73 -12.34 26.47
CA PHE A 253 -31.22 -13.67 26.81
C PHE A 253 -30.05 -14.65 26.74
N MET A 254 -29.83 -15.40 27.81
CA MET A 254 -28.77 -16.40 27.92
C MET A 254 -29.40 -17.72 28.32
N ASP A 255 -29.21 -18.76 27.52
CA ASP A 255 -29.81 -20.08 27.73
C ASP A 255 -28.74 -21.09 28.16
N GLU A 256 -28.98 -21.78 29.28
CA GLU A 256 -28.14 -22.86 29.85
C GLU A 256 -26.61 -22.60 29.85
N ILE A 257 -26.20 -21.35 30.05
CA ILE A 257 -24.77 -20.96 29.97
C ILE A 257 -23.90 -21.52 31.11
N ASP A 258 -24.53 -22.05 32.17
CA ASP A 258 -23.88 -22.61 33.35
C ASP A 258 -23.57 -24.11 33.21
N ALA A 259 -24.15 -24.81 32.23
CA ALA A 259 -23.99 -26.27 32.07
C ALA A 259 -22.54 -26.73 31.91
N ALA A 260 -21.69 -25.90 31.31
CA ALA A 260 -20.26 -26.18 31.09
C ALA A 260 -19.33 -25.50 32.11
N LEU A 261 -19.89 -24.75 33.07
CA LEU A 261 -19.14 -23.98 34.06
C LEU A 261 -19.18 -24.67 35.44
N ASP A 262 -18.12 -24.49 36.22
CA ASP A 262 -18.12 -24.89 37.63
C ASP A 262 -18.79 -23.82 38.49
N PHE A 263 -19.26 -24.21 39.68
CA PHE A 263 -19.99 -23.32 40.59
C PHE A 263 -19.20 -22.04 40.95
N LYS A 264 -17.86 -22.14 40.98
CA LYS A 264 -16.98 -21.00 41.23
C LYS A 264 -17.03 -19.99 40.08
N ASN A 265 -16.86 -20.41 38.83
CA ASN A 265 -16.91 -19.49 37.70
C ASN A 265 -18.32 -18.95 37.47
N VAL A 266 -19.38 -19.74 37.72
CA VAL A 266 -20.77 -19.25 37.70
C VAL A 266 -20.96 -18.09 38.68
N SER A 267 -20.42 -18.20 39.89
CA SER A 267 -20.51 -17.14 40.91
C SER A 267 -19.79 -15.86 40.48
N ILE A 268 -18.60 -15.98 39.87
CA ILE A 268 -17.83 -14.83 39.36
C ILE A 268 -18.56 -14.14 38.21
N VAL A 269 -19.11 -14.92 37.27
CA VAL A 269 -19.90 -14.43 36.15
C VAL A 269 -21.16 -13.71 36.65
N ALA A 270 -21.89 -14.28 37.59
CA ALA A 270 -23.09 -13.67 38.17
C ALA A 270 -22.77 -12.34 38.86
N PHE A 271 -21.67 -12.29 39.62
CA PHE A 271 -21.19 -11.06 40.24
C PHE A 271 -20.82 -10.01 39.18
N TYR A 272 -20.11 -10.42 38.13
CA TYR A 272 -19.74 -9.53 37.03
C TYR A 272 -20.96 -8.95 36.32
N ILE A 273 -21.96 -9.78 36.01
CA ILE A 273 -23.23 -9.35 35.40
C ILE A 273 -23.94 -8.34 36.32
N TYR A 274 -24.05 -8.64 37.61
CA TYR A 274 -24.69 -7.75 38.57
C TYR A 274 -24.00 -6.38 38.65
N VAL A 275 -22.67 -6.35 38.73
CA VAL A 275 -21.91 -5.10 38.84
C VAL A 275 -21.88 -4.33 37.51
N SER A 276 -21.71 -5.02 36.39
CA SER A 276 -21.53 -4.38 35.08
C SER A 276 -22.82 -3.86 34.45
N ILE A 277 -23.98 -4.41 34.83
CA ILE A 277 -25.30 -3.97 34.34
C ILE A 277 -25.88 -2.85 35.22
N THR A 278 -25.44 -2.74 36.48
CA THR A 278 -25.96 -1.73 37.42
C THR A 278 -25.15 -0.42 37.42
N ALA A 279 -23.97 -0.41 36.78
CA ALA A 279 -23.08 0.75 36.64
C ALA A 279 -23.23 1.42 35.27
#